data_AF-E4PPW1-F1
#
_entry.id   AF-E4PPW1-F1
#
_cell.length_a   1.000
_cell.length_b   1.000
_cell.length_c   1.000
_cell.angle_alpha   90.00
_cell.angle_beta   90.00
_cell.angle_gamma   90.00
#
_symmetry.space_group_name_H-M   'P 1'
#
loop_
_entity.id
_entity.type
_entity.pdbx_description
1 polymer ?
#
loop_
_entity_poly.entity_id
_entity_poly.type
_entity_poly.pdbx_seq_one_letter_code
_entity_poly.pdbx_strand_id
1 'polypeptide(L)'
;MAMTSAERKRRQREREKHLDIKPFTMQLAANERTAIEEAANLREFEDQTEYILALVYKDRDMSRKENVCSYPECRCPFDMGPDGKCLVGKPREKEVQE
;
A
#
# COMPACT_ATOMS: atom_id res chain seq x y z
N MET A 1 8.76 -15.88 37.83
CA MET A 1 7.57 -16.74 37.74
C MET A 1 7.04 -16.67 36.32
N ALA A 2 6.76 -17.81 35.68
CA ALA A 2 6.17 -17.81 34.34
C ALA A 2 4.72 -17.29 34.41
N MET A 3 4.33 -16.38 33.53
CA MET A 3 2.97 -15.81 33.53
C MET A 3 1.91 -16.92 33.46
N THR A 4 0.86 -16.76 34.27
CA THR A 4 -0.30 -17.65 34.20
C THR A 4 -1.01 -17.52 32.84
N SER A 5 -1.77 -18.54 32.43
CA SER A 5 -2.52 -18.51 31.17
C SER A 5 -3.58 -17.40 31.14
N ALA A 6 -4.14 -17.03 32.30
CA ALA A 6 -5.11 -15.96 32.45
C ALA A 6 -4.49 -14.57 32.24
N GLU A 7 -3.30 -14.32 32.79
CA GLU A 7 -2.57 -13.05 32.61
C GLU A 7 -2.14 -12.84 31.15
N ARG A 8 -1.72 -13.92 30.47
CA ARG A 8 -1.40 -13.88 29.04
C ARG A 8 -2.60 -13.46 28.19
N LYS A 9 -3.77 -14.07 28.42
CA LYS A 9 -5.02 -13.71 27.72
C LYS A 9 -5.44 -12.27 27.99
N ARG A 10 -5.28 -11.77 29.22
CA ARG A 10 -5.62 -10.38 29.56
C ARG A 10 -4.73 -9.39 28.82
N ARG A 11 -3.41 -9.60 28.84
CA ARG A 11 -2.46 -8.76 28.09
C ARG A 11 -2.72 -8.80 26.59
N GLN A 12 -3.08 -9.96 26.05
CA GLN A 12 -3.41 -10.09 24.64
C GLN A 12 -4.62 -9.22 24.27
N ARG A 13 -5.70 -9.26 25.06
CA ARG A 13 -6.89 -8.42 24.84
C ARG A 13 -6.61 -6.92 24.99
N GLU A 14 -5.79 -6.54 25.96
CA GLU A 14 -5.39 -5.15 26.15
C GLU A 14 -4.56 -4.64 24.96
N ARG A 15 -3.66 -5.47 24.43
CA ARG A 15 -2.88 -5.18 23.21
C ARG A 15 -3.78 -5.08 21.98
N GLU A 16 -4.69 -6.04 21.79
CA GLU A 16 -5.65 -6.05 20.68
C GLU A 16 -6.52 -4.79 20.71
N LYS A 17 -7.01 -4.39 21.89
CA LYS A 17 -7.81 -3.16 22.06
C LYS A 17 -7.01 -1.90 21.77
N HIS A 18 -5.77 -1.81 22.27
CA HIS A 18 -4.94 -0.61 22.08
C HIS A 18 -4.52 -0.42 20.62
N LEU A 19 -4.27 -1.53 19.91
CA LEU A 19 -3.84 -1.52 18.52
C LEU A 19 -5.01 -1.62 17.52
N ASP A 20 -6.26 -1.58 18.01
CA ASP A 20 -7.49 -1.80 17.24
C ASP A 20 -7.41 -3.03 16.31
N ILE A 21 -6.78 -4.11 16.79
CA ILE A 21 -6.62 -5.35 16.03
C ILE A 21 -7.99 -6.01 15.91
N LYS A 22 -8.45 -6.19 14.67
CA LYS A 22 -9.69 -6.89 14.33
C LYS A 22 -9.40 -8.06 13.40
N PRO A 23 -10.07 -9.21 13.58
CA PRO A 23 -9.92 -10.33 12.66
C PRO A 23 -10.44 -9.95 11.27
N PHE A 24 -9.66 -10.26 10.25
CA PHE A 24 -10.07 -10.17 8.85
C PHE A 24 -10.32 -11.58 8.32
N THR A 25 -11.52 -11.85 7.83
CA THR A 25 -11.91 -13.15 7.27
C THR A 25 -12.09 -13.03 5.76
N MET A 26 -11.56 -14.01 5.04
CA MET A 26 -11.65 -14.08 3.58
C MET A 26 -12.00 -15.51 3.16
N GLN A 27 -12.84 -15.65 2.14
CA GLN A 27 -13.11 -16.94 1.53
C GLN A 27 -12.00 -17.25 0.52
N LEU A 28 -11.31 -18.36 0.74
CA LEU A 28 -10.23 -18.83 -0.12
C LEU A 28 -10.50 -20.27 -0.51
N ALA A 29 -10.21 -20.62 -1.76
CA ALA A 29 -10.16 -22.00 -2.21
C ALA A 29 -8.97 -22.73 -1.55
N ALA A 30 -9.02 -24.07 -1.54
CA ALA A 30 -8.00 -24.88 -0.86
C ALA A 30 -6.60 -24.66 -1.45
N ASN A 31 -6.51 -24.60 -2.79
CA ASN A 31 -5.29 -24.31 -3.53
C ASN A 31 -4.73 -22.92 -3.24
N GLU A 32 -5.58 -21.90 -3.06
CA GLU A 32 -5.13 -20.55 -2.71
C GLU A 32 -4.49 -20.51 -1.32
N ARG A 33 -5.06 -21.20 -0.34
CA ARG A 33 -4.47 -21.32 1.00
C ARG A 33 -3.12 -22.01 0.96
N THR A 34 -3.01 -23.12 0.21
CA THR A 34 -1.74 -23.83 0.04
C THR A 34 -0.69 -22.95 -0.64
N ALA A 35 -1.07 -22.22 -1.69
CA ALA A 35 -0.15 -21.30 -2.37
C ALA A 35 0.37 -20.18 -1.45
N ILE A 36 -0.49 -19.64 -0.58
CA ILE A 36 -0.11 -18.64 0.43
C ILE A 36 0.88 -19.23 1.44
N GLU A 37 0.61 -20.43 1.93
CA GLU A 37 1.48 -21.13 2.89
C GLU A 37 2.85 -21.45 2.28
N GLU A 38 2.89 -22.02 1.08
CA GLU A 38 4.12 -22.31 0.36
C GLU A 38 4.94 -21.04 0.09
N ALA A 39 4.29 -19.96 -0.33
CA ALA A 39 4.96 -18.70 -0.62
C ALA A 39 5.49 -18.00 0.64
N ALA A 40 4.78 -18.11 1.78
CA ALA A 40 5.25 -17.61 3.06
C ALA A 40 6.50 -18.37 3.52
N ASN A 41 6.47 -19.71 3.44
CA ASN A 41 7.59 -20.57 3.80
C ASN A 41 8.82 -20.33 2.91
N LEU A 42 8.64 -20.23 1.59
CA LEU A 42 9.71 -20.00 0.63
C LEU A 42 10.47 -18.69 0.89
N ARG A 43 9.77 -17.69 1.42
CA ARG A 43 10.31 -16.36 1.72
C ARG A 43 10.66 -16.17 3.19
N GLU A 44 10.64 -17.25 3.97
CA GLU A 44 11.06 -17.29 5.37
C GLU A 44 10.27 -16.33 6.29
N PHE A 45 8.97 -16.14 6.01
CA PHE A 45 8.09 -15.40 6.91
C PHE A 45 7.71 -16.25 8.13
N GLU A 46 7.58 -15.63 9.31
CA GLU A 46 7.16 -16.33 10.53
C GLU A 46 5.69 -16.74 10.51
N ASP A 47 4.85 -15.97 9.80
CA ASP A 47 3.41 -16.22 9.66
C ASP A 47 2.89 -15.81 8.27
N GLN A 48 1.84 -16.50 7.82
CA GLN A 48 1.12 -16.17 6.59
C GLN A 48 0.56 -14.74 6.62
N THR A 49 0.18 -14.24 7.80
CA THR A 49 -0.28 -12.85 7.98
C THR A 49 0.81 -11.85 7.60
N GLU A 50 2.06 -12.08 8.00
CA GLU A 50 3.18 -11.19 7.67
C GLU A 50 3.45 -11.16 6.17
N TYR A 51 3.41 -12.34 5.54
CA TYR A 51 3.56 -12.46 4.10
C TYR A 51 2.47 -11.67 3.36
N ILE A 52 1.20 -11.82 3.74
CA ILE A 52 0.08 -11.10 3.11
C ILE A 52 0.24 -9.59 3.31
N LEU A 53 0.58 -9.13 4.53
CA LEU A 53 0.78 -7.71 4.80
C LEU A 53 1.96 -7.13 4.00
N ALA A 54 3.05 -7.89 3.83
CA ALA A 54 4.19 -7.47 3.03
C ALA A 54 3.80 -7.25 1.56
N LEU A 55 2.94 -8.11 1.00
CA LEU A 55 2.40 -7.91 -0.36
C LEU A 55 1.55 -6.65 -0.45
N VAL A 56 0.65 -6.42 0.50
CA VAL A 56 -0.21 -5.22 0.53
C VAL A 56 0.62 -3.94 0.64
N TYR A 57 1.64 -3.91 1.50
CA TYR A 57 2.52 -2.75 1.61
C TYR A 57 3.33 -2.52 0.35
N LYS A 58 3.85 -3.58 -0.26
CA LYS A 58 4.58 -3.47 -1.53
C LYS A 58 3.69 -2.90 -2.62
N ASP A 59 2.46 -3.40 -2.75
CA ASP A 59 1.48 -2.92 -3.73
C ASP A 59 1.11 -1.44 -3.50
N ARG A 60 0.85 -1.07 -2.24
CA ARG A 60 0.60 0.34 -1.86
C ARG A 60 1.76 1.25 -2.23
N ASP A 61 2.99 0.83 -1.95
CA ASP A 61 4.18 1.64 -2.17
C ASP A 61 4.53 1.74 -3.67
N MET A 62 4.28 0.67 -4.44
CA MET A 62 4.37 0.69 -5.90
C MET A 62 3.31 1.61 -6.51
N SER A 63 2.06 1.48 -6.08
CA SER A 63 0.96 2.37 -6.49
C SER A 63 1.26 3.83 -6.19
N ARG A 64 1.90 4.13 -5.05
CA ARG A 64 2.35 5.50 -4.74
C ARG A 64 3.46 5.96 -5.67
N LYS A 65 4.43 5.10 -6.02
CA LYS A 65 5.50 5.47 -6.96
C LYS A 65 4.97 5.71 -8.37
N GLU A 66 4.03 4.90 -8.84
CA GLU A 66 3.43 5.04 -10.16
C GLU A 66 2.49 6.25 -10.25
N ASN A 67 1.81 6.62 -9.15
CA ASN A 67 0.91 7.78 -9.10
C ASN A 67 1.59 9.08 -8.65
N VAL A 68 2.87 9.06 -8.25
CA VAL A 68 3.63 10.27 -7.94
C VAL A 68 4.33 10.73 -9.22
N CYS A 69 3.70 11.69 -9.90
CA CYS A 69 4.42 12.54 -10.85
C CYS A 69 5.52 13.29 -10.09
N SER A 70 6.75 12.82 -10.21
CA SER A 70 7.93 13.48 -9.69
C SER A 70 8.33 14.62 -10.61
N TYR A 71 7.74 15.80 -10.39
CA TYR A 71 8.29 17.05 -10.92
C TYR A 71 9.66 17.29 -10.25
N PRO A 72 10.74 17.56 -11.01
CA PRO A 72 10.78 18.19 -12.33
C PRO A 72 11.06 17.27 -13.53
N GLU A 73 10.99 15.94 -13.38
CA GLU A 73 11.31 14.98 -14.46
C GLU A 73 10.07 14.45 -15.21
N CYS A 74 8.89 15.06 -15.00
CA CYS A 74 7.63 14.55 -15.54
C CYS A 74 7.43 14.94 -17.02
N ARG A 75 7.47 13.94 -17.93
CA ARG A 75 7.06 14.06 -19.35
C ARG A 75 5.55 13.76 -19.50
N CYS A 76 4.69 14.65 -19.02
CA CYS A 76 3.25 14.47 -19.18
C CYS A 76 2.82 14.81 -20.62
N PRO A 77 2.03 13.96 -21.32
CA PRO A 77 1.60 14.19 -22.70
C PRO A 77 0.67 15.39 -22.89
N PHE A 78 0.08 15.89 -21.79
CA PHE A 78 -0.93 16.95 -21.80
C PHE A 78 -0.35 18.37 -21.65
N ASP A 79 0.97 18.51 -21.42
CA ASP A 79 1.64 19.80 -21.23
C ASP A 79 2.26 20.39 -22.51
N MET A 80 2.02 19.75 -23.66
CA MET A 80 2.46 20.24 -24.96
C MET A 80 1.28 20.89 -25.69
N GLY A 81 1.41 22.18 -26.01
CA GLY A 81 0.53 22.82 -26.99
C GLY A 81 0.70 22.20 -28.38
N PRO A 82 -0.17 22.53 -29.36
CA PRO A 82 -0.12 21.97 -30.72
C PRO A 82 1.22 22.22 -31.44
N ASP A 83 2.01 23.18 -30.98
CA ASP A 83 3.34 23.51 -31.50
C ASP A 83 4.51 22.81 -30.77
N GLY A 84 4.23 21.89 -29.83
CA GLY A 84 5.25 21.10 -29.12
C GLY A 84 6.11 21.89 -28.10
N LYS A 85 5.68 23.10 -27.71
CA LYS A 85 6.38 23.93 -26.70
C LYS A 85 5.77 23.72 -25.30
N CYS A 86 6.65 23.60 -24.29
CA CYS A 86 6.28 23.49 -22.89
C CYS A 86 5.63 24.79 -22.38
N LEU A 87 4.42 24.72 -21.81
CA LEU A 87 3.64 25.89 -21.37
C LEU A 87 3.75 26.20 -19.87
N VAL A 88 4.77 25.69 -19.18
CA VAL A 88 4.92 25.91 -17.74
C VAL A 88 5.35 27.35 -17.43
N GLY A 89 4.54 28.06 -16.64
CA GLY A 89 4.93 29.31 -15.97
C GLY A 89 4.54 30.64 -16.63
N LYS A 90 3.86 30.65 -17.77
CA LYS A 90 3.27 31.91 -18.28
C LYS A 90 1.94 32.20 -17.59
N PRO A 91 1.70 33.41 -17.07
CA PRO A 91 0.36 33.80 -16.69
C PRO A 91 -0.53 33.67 -17.93
N ARG A 92 -1.73 33.09 -17.75
CA ARG A 92 -2.75 33.12 -18.80
C ARG A 92 -3.04 34.58 -19.09
N GLU A 93 -2.48 35.12 -20.16
CA GLU A 93 -3.02 36.33 -20.74
C GLU A 93 -4.46 35.97 -21.10
N LYS A 94 -5.40 36.55 -20.35
CA LYS A 94 -6.77 36.63 -20.78
C LYS A 94 -6.70 37.25 -22.17
N GLU A 95 -7.05 36.50 -23.20
CA GLU A 95 -7.53 37.09 -24.45
C GLU A 95 -8.79 37.87 -24.09
N VAL A 96 -8.58 39.11 -23.66
CA VAL A 96 -9.57 40.18 -23.78
C VAL A 96 -9.68 40.42 -25.28
N GLN A 97 -10.92 40.31 -25.74
CA GLN A 97 -11.38 40.56 -27.10
C GLN A 97 -10.81 41.84 -27.70
N GLU A 98 -10.46 41.79 -28.99
CA GLU A 98 -10.84 42.81 -29.97
C GLU A 98 -11.04 42.17 -31.35
#